data_AF-A0A0C9VMT6-F1
#
_entry.id   AF-A0A0C9VMT6-F1
#
_cell.length_a   1.000
_cell.length_b   1.000
_cell.length_c   1.000
_cell.angle_alpha   90.00
_cell.angle_beta   90.00
_cell.angle_gamma   90.00
#
_symmetry.space_group_name_H-M   'P 1'
#
loop_
_entity.id
_entity.type
_entity.pdbx_description
1 polymer ?
#
loop_
_entity_poly.entity_id
_entity_poly.type
_entity_poly.pdbx_seq_one_letter_code
_entity_poly.pdbx_strand_id
1 'polypeptide(L)'
;MVEEFVYIPDPVFTFVRGQEMRLKDELARLDAAEEASVWIIATDGPDGDAARGLVRTLIKELPAWKIHLVIFDASWSPGRRHTAIAKLQDEASSVEPEIKVTAEGAVFVPRVVPQASAVIESAFDTSKTWMKVDANAVHTSLPPLGTFDVVVEISHWSSVDSDGPRAFMGTVSNKGATEFTMGEYVMGIIEGPVCNRLVAHAGSLVPCEKKHAAALADAVGLVIGALALGPGTLNRTGRLAAIQHALITDVHTTTGHAIARLFNQLGLDIFCIGEGDAAELAESLGIPVGRVSVASNALWVARQRCLYDVILSGAQSKPDVQLVTQLGMPQGILHFWNSDSQRLSDVLKRDPWIVAHALEVALQVLPADFVSHVKAVSIEDAAPVPSGTPVSDEGPLFDPRKTYLLIGGIGGMGVQMARWMYENGARDIVLTSRRGRETLRRTGQTASLRTLRYLERLPDLSLSLEAVDAGDHEATSNLVKSLEKPIGGVFL
;
A
#
# COMPACT_ATOMS: atom_id res chain seq x y z
N MET A 1 -18.32 -71.90 16.57
CA MET A 1 -18.39 -71.32 15.21
C MET A 1 -17.44 -70.15 15.21
N VAL A 2 -16.28 -70.34 14.60
CA VAL A 2 -15.31 -69.27 14.34
C VAL A 2 -15.60 -68.85 12.91
N GLU A 3 -16.17 -67.67 12.71
CA GLU A 3 -16.29 -67.09 11.37
C GLU A 3 -14.87 -66.82 10.88
N GLU A 4 -14.44 -67.57 9.86
CA GLU A 4 -13.28 -67.22 9.06
C GLU A 4 -13.56 -65.88 8.39
N PHE A 5 -12.98 -64.80 8.92
CA PHE A 5 -12.89 -63.52 8.22
C PHE A 5 -12.09 -63.74 6.94
N VAL A 6 -12.79 -63.81 5.81
CA VAL A 6 -12.18 -63.75 4.48
C VAL A 6 -11.56 -62.36 4.33
N TYR A 7 -10.24 -62.27 4.46
CA TYR A 7 -9.50 -61.05 4.15
C TYR A 7 -9.62 -60.79 2.65
N ILE A 8 -10.47 -59.83 2.27
CA ILE A 8 -10.54 -59.32 0.91
C ILE A 8 -9.45 -58.24 0.84
N PRO A 9 -8.42 -58.38 -0.02
CA PRO A 9 -7.38 -57.37 -0.14
C PRO A 9 -8.00 -56.04 -0.57
N ASP A 10 -7.56 -54.95 0.07
CA ASP A 10 -8.05 -53.60 -0.23
C ASP A 10 -7.96 -53.32 -1.75
N PRO A 11 -9.05 -52.85 -2.39
CA PRO A 11 -9.08 -52.65 -3.83
C PRO A 11 -8.03 -51.62 -4.28
N VAL A 12 -7.28 -51.99 -5.32
CA VAL A 12 -6.26 -51.15 -5.96
C VAL A 12 -6.72 -50.77 -7.36
N PHE A 13 -6.86 -49.48 -7.62
CA PHE A 13 -7.27 -48.93 -8.91
C PHE A 13 -6.15 -48.13 -9.56
N THR A 14 -6.01 -48.23 -10.88
CA THR A 14 -5.04 -47.42 -11.62
C THR A 14 -5.74 -46.20 -12.22
N PHE A 15 -5.28 -45.00 -11.85
CA PHE A 15 -5.73 -43.77 -12.47
C PHE A 15 -4.91 -43.48 -13.74
N VAL A 16 -5.62 -43.17 -14.83
CA VAL A 16 -5.05 -42.67 -16.08
C VAL A 16 -5.90 -41.49 -16.53
N ARG A 17 -5.25 -40.36 -16.82
CA ARG A 17 -5.93 -39.15 -17.29
C ARG A 17 -6.65 -39.42 -18.61
N GLY A 18 -7.90 -38.96 -18.71
CA GLY A 18 -8.80 -39.24 -19.83
C GLY A 18 -9.56 -40.57 -19.71
N GLN A 19 -9.31 -41.37 -18.68
CA GLN A 19 -10.06 -42.61 -18.37
C GLN A 19 -10.81 -42.52 -17.03
N GLU A 20 -11.16 -41.31 -16.59
CA GLU A 20 -11.78 -41.06 -15.29
C GLU A 20 -13.11 -41.80 -15.12
N MET A 21 -13.87 -41.94 -16.21
CA MET A 21 -15.14 -42.68 -16.20
C MET A 21 -14.97 -44.16 -15.87
N ARG A 22 -13.84 -44.77 -16.26
CA ARG A 22 -13.54 -46.15 -15.88
C ARG A 22 -13.33 -46.27 -14.38
N LEU A 23 -12.55 -45.37 -13.79
CA LEU A 23 -12.34 -45.35 -12.34
C LEU A 23 -13.66 -45.11 -11.61
N LYS A 24 -14.50 -44.19 -12.10
CA LYS A 24 -15.84 -43.97 -11.55
C LYS A 24 -16.67 -45.25 -11.55
N ASP A 25 -16.72 -45.97 -12.66
CA ASP A 25 -17.50 -47.22 -12.78
C ASP A 25 -16.94 -48.35 -11.90
N GLU A 26 -15.63 -48.35 -11.64
CA GLU A 26 -14.97 -49.27 -10.71
C GLU A 26 -15.28 -48.91 -9.25
N LEU A 27 -15.22 -47.64 -8.87
CA LEU A 27 -15.54 -47.15 -7.52
C LEU A 27 -17.04 -47.27 -7.20
N ALA A 28 -17.93 -47.10 -8.18
CA ALA A 28 -19.37 -47.22 -8.00
C ALA A 28 -19.84 -48.62 -7.60
N ARG A 29 -18.95 -49.62 -7.63
CA ARG A 29 -19.22 -50.98 -7.15
C ARG A 29 -19.06 -51.13 -5.63
N LEU A 30 -18.45 -50.15 -4.98
CA LEU A 30 -18.28 -50.11 -3.53
C LEU A 30 -19.46 -49.36 -2.90
N ASP A 31 -19.85 -49.75 -1.69
CA ASP A 31 -20.87 -49.02 -0.94
C ASP A 31 -20.25 -47.77 -0.30
N ALA A 32 -20.79 -46.60 -0.66
CA ALA A 32 -20.34 -45.31 -0.13
C ALA A 32 -20.68 -45.11 1.36
N ALA A 33 -21.63 -45.87 1.91
CA ALA A 33 -22.04 -45.79 3.31
C ALA A 33 -21.23 -46.70 4.25
N GLU A 34 -20.49 -47.67 3.70
CA GLU A 34 -19.68 -48.60 4.48
C GLU A 34 -18.21 -48.15 4.56
N GLU A 35 -17.51 -48.58 5.62
CA GLU A 35 -16.08 -48.34 5.75
C GLU A 35 -15.32 -49.14 4.67
N ALA A 36 -14.61 -48.43 3.79
CA ALA A 36 -13.81 -49.04 2.74
C ALA A 36 -12.39 -48.46 2.73
N SER A 37 -11.40 -49.30 2.47
CA SER A 37 -10.01 -48.87 2.24
C SER A 37 -9.71 -48.98 0.75
N VAL A 38 -9.38 -47.86 0.11
CA VAL A 38 -9.26 -47.75 -1.35
C VAL A 38 -7.88 -47.23 -1.71
N TRP A 39 -7.16 -47.95 -2.57
CA TRP A 39 -5.85 -47.56 -3.04
C TRP A 39 -5.92 -47.16 -4.50
N ILE A 40 -5.48 -45.94 -4.81
CA ILE A 40 -5.38 -45.43 -6.17
C ILE A 40 -3.91 -45.25 -6.51
N ILE A 41 -3.48 -45.82 -7.63
CA ILE A 41 -2.12 -45.67 -8.13
C ILE A 41 -2.11 -44.86 -9.42
N ALA A 42 -1.12 -43.99 -9.57
CA ALA A 42 -0.93 -43.20 -10.78
C ALA A 42 0.56 -43.16 -11.17
N THR A 43 0.84 -42.87 -12.43
CA THR A 43 2.21 -42.59 -12.87
C THR A 43 2.53 -41.11 -12.66
N ASP A 44 3.73 -40.81 -12.21
CA ASP A 44 4.21 -39.43 -12.03
C ASP A 44 4.14 -38.63 -13.34
N GLY A 45 3.82 -37.33 -13.23
CA GLY A 45 3.47 -36.47 -14.36
C GLY A 45 1.96 -36.22 -14.47
N PRO A 46 1.42 -36.02 -15.69
CA PRO A 46 0.04 -35.58 -15.87
C PRO A 46 -1.04 -36.49 -15.25
N ASP A 47 -0.79 -37.80 -15.18
CA ASP A 47 -1.69 -38.75 -14.53
C ASP A 47 -1.69 -38.55 -13.01
N GLY A 48 -0.51 -38.48 -12.39
CA GLY A 48 -0.34 -38.25 -10.96
C GLY A 48 -0.90 -36.90 -10.50
N ASP A 49 -0.69 -35.84 -11.29
CA ASP A 49 -1.20 -34.50 -10.98
C ASP A 49 -2.74 -34.46 -11.01
N ALA A 50 -3.35 -35.08 -12.02
CA ALA A 50 -4.80 -35.18 -12.12
C ALA A 50 -5.39 -36.09 -11.02
N ALA A 51 -4.75 -37.23 -10.74
CA ALA A 51 -5.15 -38.15 -9.66
C ALA A 51 -5.14 -37.44 -8.31
N ARG A 52 -4.14 -36.59 -8.05
CA ARG A 52 -4.04 -35.82 -6.80
C ARG A 52 -5.24 -34.91 -6.59
N GLY A 53 -5.63 -34.16 -7.62
CA GLY A 53 -6.81 -33.30 -7.56
C GLY A 53 -8.09 -34.10 -7.29
N LEU A 54 -8.27 -35.22 -7.99
CA LEU A 54 -9.43 -36.10 -7.81
C LEU A 54 -9.49 -36.71 -6.41
N VAL A 55 -8.40 -37.32 -5.93
CA VAL A 55 -8.38 -38.02 -4.64
C VAL A 55 -8.62 -37.05 -3.48
N ARG A 56 -8.06 -35.84 -3.52
CA ARG A 56 -8.33 -34.82 -2.50
C ARG A 56 -9.80 -34.41 -2.43
N THR A 57 -10.52 -34.49 -3.54
CA THR A 57 -11.97 -34.28 -3.58
C THR A 57 -12.70 -35.50 -3.02
N LEU A 58 -12.35 -36.72 -3.48
CA LEU A 58 -12.99 -37.96 -3.02
C LEU A 58 -12.84 -38.17 -1.51
N ILE A 59 -11.67 -37.88 -0.92
CA ILE A 59 -11.46 -37.97 0.54
C ILE A 59 -12.45 -37.08 1.31
N LYS A 60 -12.84 -35.92 0.74
CA LYS A 60 -13.80 -35.01 1.37
C LYS A 60 -15.25 -35.41 1.10
N GLU A 61 -15.53 -35.99 -0.06
CA GLU A 61 -16.88 -36.41 -0.45
C GLU A 61 -17.29 -37.75 0.17
N LEU A 62 -16.32 -38.65 0.41
CA LEU A 62 -16.53 -40.01 0.93
C LEU A 62 -15.77 -40.19 2.26
N PRO A 63 -16.23 -39.56 3.35
CA PRO A 63 -15.51 -39.56 4.63
C PRO A 63 -15.47 -40.93 5.31
N ALA A 64 -16.35 -41.87 4.94
CA ALA A 64 -16.31 -43.25 5.42
C ALA A 64 -15.18 -44.07 4.80
N TRP A 65 -14.56 -43.59 3.71
CA TRP A 65 -13.53 -44.31 2.99
C TRP A 65 -12.12 -43.82 3.37
N LYS A 66 -11.21 -44.77 3.59
CA LYS A 66 -9.76 -44.53 3.72
C LYS A 66 -9.11 -44.62 2.34
N ILE A 67 -9.01 -43.48 1.66
CA ILE A 67 -8.47 -43.42 0.29
C ILE A 67 -6.99 -43.05 0.34
N HIS A 68 -6.15 -43.89 -0.25
CA HIS A 68 -4.71 -43.68 -0.40
C HIS A 68 -4.35 -43.47 -1.87
N LEU A 69 -3.56 -42.44 -2.17
CA LEU A 69 -2.97 -42.20 -3.48
C LEU A 69 -1.47 -42.48 -3.43
N VAL A 70 -1.01 -43.37 -4.32
CA VAL A 70 0.41 -43.66 -4.51
C VAL A 70 0.83 -43.32 -5.93
N ILE A 71 1.63 -42.27 -6.08
CA ILE A 71 2.17 -41.84 -7.36
C ILE A 71 3.54 -42.48 -7.56
N PHE A 72 3.69 -43.32 -8.58
CA PHE A 72 4.95 -43.99 -8.90
C PHE A 72 5.66 -43.33 -10.06
N ASP A 73 6.99 -43.23 -9.97
CA ASP A 73 7.84 -42.93 -11.11
C ASP A 73 7.58 -43.90 -12.29
N ALA A 74 7.72 -43.39 -13.51
CA ALA A 74 7.42 -44.13 -14.74
C ALA A 74 8.28 -45.39 -14.94
N SER A 75 9.48 -45.44 -14.33
CA SER A 75 10.37 -46.61 -14.37
C SER A 75 9.82 -47.84 -13.63
N TRP A 76 8.81 -47.68 -12.78
CA TRP A 76 8.24 -48.77 -12.01
C TRP A 76 7.30 -49.62 -12.85
N SER A 77 7.71 -50.87 -13.10
CA SER A 77 6.86 -51.86 -13.77
C SER A 77 5.58 -52.17 -12.97
N PRO A 78 4.48 -52.58 -13.62
CA PRO A 78 3.24 -52.92 -12.92
C PRO A 78 3.46 -53.94 -11.79
N GLY A 79 4.22 -55.01 -12.02
CA GLY A 79 4.53 -56.01 -10.99
C GLY A 79 5.23 -55.41 -9.77
N ARG A 80 6.22 -54.53 -9.99
CA ARG A 80 6.94 -53.84 -8.91
C ARG A 80 6.02 -52.91 -8.10
N ARG A 81 5.08 -52.22 -8.77
CA ARG A 81 4.07 -51.39 -8.11
C ARG A 81 3.14 -52.23 -7.24
N HIS A 82 2.63 -53.35 -7.74
CA HIS A 82 1.76 -54.25 -6.98
C HIS A 82 2.46 -54.78 -5.72
N THR A 83 3.72 -55.21 -5.82
CA THR A 83 4.49 -55.66 -4.63
C THR A 83 4.69 -54.54 -3.61
N ALA A 84 4.92 -53.30 -4.07
CA ALA A 84 5.04 -52.15 -3.16
C ALA A 84 3.71 -51.81 -2.48
N ILE A 85 2.59 -51.82 -3.20
CA ILE A 85 1.27 -51.55 -2.64
C ILE A 85 0.89 -52.61 -1.60
N ALA A 86 1.13 -53.89 -1.87
CA ALA A 86 0.86 -54.95 -0.89
C ALA A 86 1.57 -54.69 0.46
N LYS A 87 2.84 -54.26 0.42
CA LYS A 87 3.59 -53.88 1.64
C LYS A 87 3.03 -52.66 2.33
N LEU A 88 2.56 -51.66 1.57
CA LEU A 88 1.96 -50.45 2.12
C LEU A 88 0.58 -50.74 2.74
N GLN A 89 -0.17 -51.69 2.19
CA GLN A 89 -1.45 -52.16 2.72
C GLN A 89 -1.29 -52.87 4.06
N ASP A 90 -0.22 -53.64 4.26
CA ASP A 90 0.10 -54.27 5.54
C ASP A 90 0.29 -53.23 6.67
N GLU A 91 0.76 -52.04 6.32
CA GLU A 91 1.00 -50.90 7.21
C GLU A 91 -0.01 -49.76 7.01
N ALA A 92 -1.19 -50.02 6.43
CA ALA A 92 -2.13 -48.98 5.98
C ALA A 92 -2.50 -47.93 7.05
N SER A 93 -2.48 -48.31 8.34
CA SER A 93 -2.80 -47.39 9.44
C SER A 93 -1.74 -46.31 9.70
N SER A 94 -0.50 -46.50 9.23
CA SER A 94 0.61 -45.55 9.36
C SER A 94 0.96 -44.84 8.06
N VAL A 95 0.30 -45.21 6.94
CA VAL A 95 0.54 -44.62 5.63
C VAL A 95 -0.28 -43.34 5.47
N GLU A 96 0.37 -42.28 5.01
CA GLU A 96 -0.29 -41.02 4.71
C GLU A 96 -1.22 -41.18 3.47
N PRO A 97 -2.35 -40.46 3.40
CA PRO A 97 -3.32 -40.59 2.31
C PRO A 97 -2.76 -40.28 0.91
N GLU A 98 -1.63 -39.59 0.82
CA GLU A 98 -1.02 -39.16 -0.43
C GLU A 98 0.49 -39.30 -0.34
N ILE A 99 1.07 -40.18 -1.16
CA ILE A 99 2.51 -40.42 -1.22
C ILE A 99 3.01 -40.49 -2.66
N LYS A 100 4.28 -40.13 -2.87
CA LYS A 100 5.01 -40.26 -4.14
C LYS A 100 6.23 -41.14 -3.96
N VAL A 101 6.46 -42.05 -4.90
CA VAL A 101 7.58 -43.01 -4.91
C VAL A 101 8.50 -42.70 -6.08
N THR A 102 9.77 -42.40 -5.81
CA THR A 102 10.77 -42.08 -6.85
C THR A 102 11.27 -43.34 -7.58
N ALA A 103 12.05 -43.18 -8.65
CA ALA A 103 12.65 -44.29 -9.40
C ALA A 103 13.46 -45.25 -8.49
N GLU A 104 14.16 -44.71 -7.50
CA GLU A 104 14.98 -45.42 -6.52
C GLU A 104 14.14 -46.07 -5.41
N GLY A 105 12.87 -45.67 -5.26
CA GLY A 105 11.97 -46.16 -4.21
C GLY A 105 11.94 -45.34 -2.94
N ALA A 106 12.47 -44.11 -2.96
CA ALA A 106 12.25 -43.17 -1.87
C ALA A 106 10.78 -42.73 -1.84
N VAL A 107 10.18 -42.66 -0.65
CA VAL A 107 8.78 -42.27 -0.43
C VAL A 107 8.74 -40.82 0.06
N PHE A 108 7.93 -39.99 -0.60
CA PHE A 108 7.73 -38.58 -0.28
C PHE A 108 6.27 -38.31 0.06
N VAL A 109 6.05 -37.53 1.11
CA VAL A 109 4.72 -37.04 1.51
C VAL A 109 4.62 -35.55 1.19
N PRO A 110 3.64 -35.10 0.40
CA PRO A 110 3.46 -33.70 0.05
C PRO A 110 2.94 -32.92 1.26
N ARG A 111 3.62 -31.81 1.60
CA ARG A 111 3.21 -30.89 2.67
C ARG A 111 3.16 -29.45 2.13
N VAL A 112 2.17 -28.69 2.59
CA VAL A 112 2.11 -27.24 2.36
C VAL A 112 2.96 -26.56 3.41
N VAL A 113 3.92 -25.73 2.98
CA VAL A 113 4.81 -24.99 3.88
C VAL A 113 4.76 -23.50 3.56
N PRO A 114 4.88 -22.60 4.56
CA PRO A 114 5.04 -21.18 4.29
C PRO A 114 6.32 -20.93 3.49
N GLN A 115 6.21 -20.13 2.43
CA GLN A 115 7.35 -19.68 1.65
C GLN A 115 7.51 -18.17 1.83
N ALA A 116 8.72 -17.71 2.13
CA ALA A 116 9.01 -16.29 2.15
C ALA A 116 8.89 -15.70 0.74
N SER A 117 8.34 -14.48 0.62
CA SER A 117 8.25 -13.78 -0.66
C SER A 117 9.64 -13.65 -1.28
N ALA A 118 9.75 -13.94 -2.58
CA ALA A 118 10.98 -13.68 -3.30
C ALA A 118 11.19 -12.16 -3.39
N VAL A 119 12.26 -11.66 -2.77
CA VAL A 119 12.69 -10.27 -2.90
C VAL A 119 13.53 -10.18 -4.16
N ILE A 120 13.09 -9.37 -5.12
CA ILE A 120 13.92 -9.00 -6.26
C ILE A 120 14.82 -7.87 -5.76
N GLU A 121 16.13 -8.10 -5.74
CA GLU A 121 17.09 -7.07 -5.33
C GLU A 121 17.74 -6.42 -6.55
N SER A 122 17.95 -5.11 -6.48
CA SER A 122 18.77 -4.37 -7.43
C SER A 122 19.69 -3.38 -6.71
N ALA A 123 20.75 -2.94 -7.38
CA ALA A 123 21.68 -1.97 -6.80
C ALA A 123 20.99 -0.60 -6.68
N PHE A 124 21.06 0.01 -5.48
CA PHE A 124 20.41 1.28 -5.21
C PHE A 124 20.94 2.40 -6.10
N ASP A 125 20.03 3.02 -6.85
CA ASP A 125 20.30 4.09 -7.80
C ASP A 125 19.43 5.32 -7.49
N THR A 126 20.05 6.40 -7.04
CA THR A 126 19.33 7.62 -6.64
C THR A 126 18.60 8.30 -7.80
N SER A 127 18.91 7.95 -9.05
CA SER A 127 18.23 8.45 -10.25
C SER A 127 16.90 7.74 -10.54
N LYS A 128 16.72 6.52 -10.03
CA LYS A 128 15.45 5.78 -10.06
C LYS A 128 14.54 6.24 -8.94
N THR A 129 13.24 6.03 -9.10
CA THR A 129 12.29 6.34 -8.03
C THR A 129 12.54 5.43 -6.82
N TRP A 130 12.61 6.02 -5.64
CA TRP A 130 12.81 5.31 -4.39
C TRP A 130 12.04 5.97 -3.25
N MET A 131 11.76 5.16 -2.23
CA MET A 131 11.21 5.59 -0.96
C MET A 131 11.95 4.93 0.20
N LYS A 132 12.02 5.65 1.33
CA LYS A 132 12.57 5.17 2.58
C LYS A 132 11.53 4.31 3.31
N VAL A 133 11.90 3.09 3.64
CA VAL A 133 11.11 2.16 4.46
C VAL A 133 11.97 1.80 5.66
N ASP A 134 11.59 2.28 6.84
CA ASP A 134 12.40 2.23 8.06
C ASP A 134 13.81 2.83 7.85
N ALA A 135 14.85 2.01 8.00
CA ALA A 135 16.25 2.38 7.77
C ALA A 135 16.76 2.01 6.37
N ASN A 136 15.91 1.46 5.49
CA ASN A 136 16.28 0.98 4.16
C ASN A 136 15.66 1.85 3.04
N ALA A 137 16.17 1.67 1.81
CA ALA A 137 15.53 2.15 0.60
C ALA A 137 14.85 0.99 -0.14
N VAL A 138 13.78 1.32 -0.86
CA VAL A 138 13.11 0.43 -1.81
C VAL A 138 12.96 1.18 -3.13
N HIS A 139 13.32 0.53 -4.24
CA HIS A 139 12.98 1.04 -5.57
C HIS A 139 11.52 0.78 -5.86
N THR A 140 10.84 1.78 -6.40
CA THR A 140 9.40 1.70 -6.67
C THR A 140 9.07 2.34 -8.01
N SER A 141 7.81 2.23 -8.42
CA SER A 141 7.27 2.91 -9.60
C SER A 141 6.29 4.00 -9.19
N LEU A 142 6.28 5.08 -9.96
CA LEU A 142 5.25 6.10 -9.76
C LEU A 142 3.91 5.56 -10.24
N PRO A 143 2.80 5.85 -9.53
CA PRO A 143 1.48 5.49 -9.99
C PRO A 143 1.16 6.19 -11.33
N PRO A 144 0.17 5.67 -12.10
CA PRO A 144 -0.30 6.34 -13.30
C PRO A 144 -0.75 7.78 -12.99
N LEU A 145 -0.40 8.71 -13.87
CA LEU A 145 -0.65 10.13 -13.65
C LEU A 145 -2.10 10.48 -14.06
N GLY A 146 -2.89 10.99 -13.11
CA GLY A 146 -4.23 11.52 -13.37
C GLY A 146 -4.23 12.93 -13.96
N THR A 147 -5.41 13.38 -14.40
CA THR A 147 -5.63 14.71 -15.02
C THR A 147 -5.26 15.88 -14.13
N PHE A 148 -5.33 15.70 -12.81
CA PHE A 148 -5.02 16.75 -11.82
C PHE A 148 -3.77 16.43 -11.03
N ASP A 149 -2.96 15.47 -11.49
CA ASP A 149 -1.78 15.06 -10.75
C ASP A 149 -0.52 15.71 -11.30
N VAL A 150 0.45 15.88 -10.42
CA VAL A 150 1.76 16.47 -10.69
C VAL A 150 2.82 15.56 -10.08
N VAL A 151 3.83 15.20 -10.88
CA VAL A 151 5.03 14.53 -10.39
C VAL A 151 6.01 15.59 -9.94
N VAL A 152 6.38 15.54 -8.66
CA VAL A 152 7.36 16.44 -8.06
C VAL A 152 8.66 15.66 -7.86
N GLU A 153 9.74 16.16 -8.45
CA GLU A 153 11.10 15.72 -8.14
C GLU A 153 11.59 16.47 -6.91
N ILE A 154 11.78 15.74 -5.82
CA ILE A 154 11.99 16.31 -4.50
C ILE A 154 13.42 16.79 -4.34
N SER A 155 13.55 18.03 -3.88
CA SER A 155 14.84 18.63 -3.56
C SER A 155 15.11 18.61 -2.05
N HIS A 156 14.06 18.85 -1.24
CA HIS A 156 14.18 18.98 0.21
C HIS A 156 12.95 18.44 0.94
N TRP A 157 13.18 17.93 2.15
CA TRP A 157 12.16 17.52 3.11
C TRP A 157 12.26 18.35 4.40
N SER A 158 11.13 18.66 5.03
CA SER A 158 11.09 19.03 6.45
C SER A 158 11.34 17.80 7.31
N SER A 159 11.84 17.97 8.55
CA SER A 159 12.09 16.95 9.60
C SER A 159 11.89 15.47 9.22
N VAL A 160 12.95 14.67 9.32
CA VAL A 160 12.99 13.27 8.86
C VAL A 160 12.61 12.24 9.94
N ASP A 161 12.44 12.64 11.21
CA ASP A 161 12.42 11.68 12.34
C ASP A 161 11.07 11.46 13.05
N SER A 162 9.96 12.10 12.62
CA SER A 162 8.64 11.93 13.28
C SER A 162 7.60 11.26 12.39
N ASP A 163 6.92 10.21 12.89
CA ASP A 163 5.69 9.69 12.28
C ASP A 163 4.62 10.80 12.27
N GLY A 164 4.33 11.34 11.08
CA GLY A 164 3.34 12.39 10.90
C GLY A 164 3.50 13.17 9.60
N PRO A 165 2.72 14.26 9.43
CA PRO A 165 2.81 15.14 8.27
C PRO A 165 4.17 15.82 8.14
N ARG A 166 4.68 15.88 6.92
CA ARG A 166 5.94 16.51 6.56
C ARG A 166 5.73 17.40 5.35
N ALA A 167 6.40 18.53 5.33
CA ALA A 167 6.49 19.35 4.15
C ALA A 167 7.62 18.87 3.22
N PHE A 168 7.43 19.08 1.93
CA PHE A 168 8.42 18.83 0.90
C PHE A 168 8.50 20.01 -0.06
N MET A 169 9.64 20.15 -0.72
CA MET A 169 9.85 21.11 -1.79
C MET A 169 10.60 20.47 -2.94
N GLY A 170 10.20 20.77 -4.17
CA GLY A 170 10.80 20.19 -5.36
C GLY A 170 10.40 20.94 -6.62
N THR A 171 10.69 20.31 -7.76
CA THR A 171 10.36 20.84 -9.08
C THR A 171 9.40 19.91 -9.82
N VAL A 172 8.51 20.49 -10.62
CA VAL A 172 7.58 19.73 -11.46
C VAL A 172 8.35 19.01 -12.58
N SER A 173 8.37 17.68 -12.55
CA SER A 173 9.07 16.85 -13.56
C SER A 173 8.12 16.22 -14.58
N ASN A 174 6.86 16.00 -14.20
CA ASN A 174 5.79 15.57 -15.10
C ASN A 174 4.43 16.06 -14.55
N LYS A 175 3.40 16.19 -15.39
CA LYS A 175 2.07 16.68 -14.95
C LYS A 175 0.96 16.23 -15.89
N GLY A 176 -0.19 15.88 -15.31
CA GLY A 176 -1.48 15.89 -16.01
C GLY A 176 -2.18 17.25 -15.88
N ALA A 177 -1.96 17.93 -14.75
CA ALA A 177 -2.55 19.23 -14.46
C ALA A 177 -2.02 20.35 -15.37
N THR A 178 -2.90 21.30 -15.73
CA THR A 178 -2.58 22.42 -16.62
C THR A 178 -2.04 23.66 -15.89
N GLU A 179 -2.24 23.74 -14.58
CA GLU A 179 -1.98 24.93 -13.76
C GLU A 179 -0.50 25.16 -13.41
N PHE A 180 0.32 24.11 -13.47
CA PHE A 180 1.77 24.19 -13.21
C PHE A 180 2.58 24.14 -14.51
N THR A 181 3.83 24.58 -14.50
CA THR A 181 4.81 24.49 -15.61
C THR A 181 5.93 23.50 -15.29
N MET A 182 6.54 22.88 -16.31
CA MET A 182 7.66 21.96 -16.07
C MET A 182 8.85 22.74 -15.51
N GLY A 183 9.51 22.20 -14.48
CA GLY A 183 10.62 22.84 -13.77
C GLY A 183 10.19 23.89 -12.74
N GLU A 184 8.90 24.17 -12.60
CA GLU A 184 8.38 25.09 -11.59
C GLU A 184 8.61 24.54 -10.17
N TYR A 185 9.00 25.43 -9.25
CA TYR A 185 9.18 25.07 -7.85
C TYR A 185 7.82 25.01 -7.15
N VAL A 186 7.59 23.91 -6.42
CA VAL A 186 6.37 23.69 -5.66
C VAL A 186 6.71 23.21 -4.25
N MET A 187 5.85 23.56 -3.31
CA MET A 187 5.87 23.10 -1.92
C MET A 187 4.55 22.42 -1.59
N GLY A 188 4.58 21.40 -0.75
CA GLY A 188 3.37 20.73 -0.28
C GLY A 188 3.59 20.05 1.07
N ILE A 189 2.52 19.50 1.64
CA ILE A 189 2.55 18.70 2.87
C ILE A 189 1.92 17.34 2.57
N ILE A 190 2.58 16.29 3.03
CA ILE A 190 2.11 14.91 2.89
C ILE A 190 2.36 14.13 4.18
N GLU A 191 1.52 13.13 4.43
CA GLU A 191 1.78 12.10 5.43
C GLU A 191 2.26 10.85 4.69
N GLY A 192 3.55 10.54 4.77
CA GLY A 192 4.14 9.44 4.02
C GLY A 192 5.66 9.33 4.17
N PRO A 193 6.25 8.31 3.53
CA PRO A 193 7.69 8.08 3.57
C PRO A 193 8.46 9.10 2.74
N VAL A 194 9.70 9.36 3.15
CA VAL A 194 10.66 10.17 2.39
C VAL A 194 10.94 9.47 1.05
N CYS A 195 10.88 10.23 -0.03
CA CYS A 195 11.13 9.74 -1.39
C CYS A 195 11.77 10.83 -2.26
N ASN A 196 12.37 10.44 -3.39
CA ASN A 196 12.93 11.40 -4.36
C ASN A 196 11.91 11.89 -5.40
N ARG A 197 10.84 11.12 -5.64
CA ARG A 197 9.75 11.52 -6.53
C ARG A 197 8.42 11.11 -5.93
N LEU A 198 7.45 12.02 -5.98
CA LEU A 198 6.09 11.73 -5.54
C LEU A 198 5.08 12.28 -6.54
N VAL A 199 3.90 11.66 -6.57
CA VAL A 199 2.73 12.17 -7.26
C VAL A 199 1.85 12.87 -6.25
N ALA A 200 1.55 14.15 -6.48
CA ALA A 200 0.65 14.94 -5.67
C ALA A 200 -0.48 15.51 -6.54
N HIS A 201 -1.67 15.61 -5.96
CA HIS A 201 -2.76 16.34 -6.59
C HIS A 201 -2.38 17.83 -6.67
N ALA A 202 -2.66 18.47 -7.79
CA ALA A 202 -2.23 19.81 -8.12
C ALA A 202 -2.76 20.85 -7.11
N GLY A 203 -4.02 20.70 -6.68
CA GLY A 203 -4.60 21.53 -5.61
C GLY A 203 -4.03 21.31 -4.19
N SER A 204 -3.08 20.39 -4.01
CA SER A 204 -2.35 20.18 -2.75
C SER A 204 -0.95 20.80 -2.77
N LEU A 205 -0.59 21.46 -3.87
CA LEU A 205 0.70 22.08 -4.10
C LEU A 205 0.57 23.60 -4.12
N VAL A 206 1.61 24.27 -3.64
CA VAL A 206 1.73 25.72 -3.63
C VAL A 206 2.94 26.10 -4.50
N PRO A 207 2.76 26.92 -5.56
CA PRO A 207 3.87 27.49 -6.30
C PRO A 207 4.79 28.28 -5.36
N CYS A 208 6.10 28.08 -5.47
CA CYS A 208 7.07 28.70 -4.58
C CYS A 208 8.34 29.11 -5.32
N GLU A 209 9.23 29.84 -4.64
CA GLU A 209 10.56 30.19 -5.13
C GLU A 209 11.61 29.38 -4.39
N LYS A 210 12.79 29.21 -5.00
CA LYS A 210 13.93 28.48 -4.38
C LYS A 210 14.28 28.97 -2.97
N LYS A 211 14.11 30.26 -2.68
CA LYS A 211 14.38 30.86 -1.36
C LYS A 211 13.47 30.30 -0.25
N HIS A 212 12.26 29.85 -0.58
CA HIS A 212 11.31 29.31 0.40
C HIS A 212 11.76 27.97 1.02
N ALA A 213 12.81 27.32 0.48
CA ALA A 213 13.44 26.17 1.12
C ALA A 213 13.91 26.49 2.56
N ALA A 214 14.26 27.75 2.83
CA ALA A 214 14.66 28.21 4.17
C ALA A 214 13.51 28.18 5.20
N ALA A 215 12.26 28.20 4.76
CA ALA A 215 11.05 28.14 5.60
C ALA A 215 10.43 26.74 5.67
N LEU A 216 10.96 25.76 4.92
CA LEU A 216 10.31 24.46 4.72
C LEU A 216 10.16 23.66 6.02
N ALA A 217 11.12 23.77 6.94
CA ALA A 217 11.06 23.06 8.22
C ALA A 217 9.89 23.55 9.09
N ASP A 218 9.49 24.81 8.95
CA ASP A 218 8.40 25.42 9.72
C ASP A 218 7.02 25.22 9.07
N ALA A 219 6.96 24.78 7.80
CA ALA A 219 5.74 24.73 7.00
C ALA A 219 4.55 24.01 7.67
N VAL A 220 4.80 22.92 8.40
CA VAL A 220 3.74 22.21 9.15
C VAL A 220 3.14 23.09 10.25
N GLY A 221 3.98 23.76 11.05
CA GLY A 221 3.51 24.67 12.09
C GLY A 221 2.86 25.93 11.53
N LEU A 222 3.38 26.47 10.43
CA LEU A 222 2.77 27.58 9.70
C LEU A 222 1.33 27.25 9.28
N VAL A 223 1.12 26.07 8.70
CA VAL A 223 -0.22 25.59 8.31
C VAL A 223 -1.13 25.42 9.51
N ILE A 224 -0.67 24.80 10.59
CA ILE A 224 -1.48 24.63 11.82
C ILE A 224 -1.92 25.99 12.37
N GLY A 225 -0.99 26.95 12.47
CA GLY A 225 -1.31 28.31 12.92
C GLY A 225 -2.30 29.02 12.00
N ALA A 226 -2.11 28.90 10.68
CA ALA A 226 -3.00 29.51 9.69
C ALA A 226 -4.40 28.88 9.70
N LEU A 227 -4.50 27.55 9.84
CA LEU A 227 -5.78 26.85 9.93
C LEU A 227 -6.52 27.20 11.23
N ALA A 228 -5.82 27.36 12.35
CA ALA A 228 -6.44 27.69 13.62
C ALA A 228 -7.09 29.08 13.62
N LEU A 229 -6.43 30.09 13.03
CA LEU A 229 -7.01 31.43 12.85
C LEU A 229 -8.02 31.51 11.68
N GLY A 230 -7.96 30.53 10.78
CA GLY A 230 -8.61 30.53 9.48
C GLY A 230 -7.76 31.29 8.43
N PRO A 231 -7.42 30.69 7.28
CA PRO A 231 -6.53 31.32 6.28
C PRO A 231 -7.00 32.72 5.83
N GLY A 232 -8.31 32.92 5.69
CA GLY A 232 -8.88 34.22 5.32
C GLY A 232 -8.75 35.32 6.38
N THR A 233 -8.37 34.98 7.62
CA THR A 233 -8.11 35.93 8.71
C THR A 233 -6.71 36.52 8.63
N LEU A 234 -5.72 35.73 8.19
CA LEU A 234 -4.31 36.16 8.11
C LEU A 234 -4.11 37.39 7.22
N ASN A 235 -4.92 37.50 6.15
CA ASN A 235 -4.88 38.63 5.22
C ASN A 235 -5.83 39.78 5.59
N ARG A 236 -6.48 39.75 6.77
CA ARG A 236 -7.46 40.75 7.21
C ARG A 236 -7.06 41.38 8.55
N THR A 237 -6.35 42.49 8.47
CA THR A 237 -5.87 43.28 9.63
C THR A 237 -6.97 43.57 10.67
N GLY A 238 -8.19 43.88 10.25
CA GLY A 238 -9.31 44.15 11.16
C GLY A 238 -9.77 42.94 12.00
N ARG A 239 -9.60 41.71 11.49
CA ARG A 239 -9.92 40.50 12.27
C ARG A 239 -8.77 40.14 13.21
N LEU A 240 -7.53 40.33 12.79
CA LEU A 240 -6.35 40.13 13.65
C LEU A 240 -6.36 41.10 14.84
N ALA A 241 -6.80 42.34 14.64
CA ALA A 241 -6.92 43.33 15.72
C ALA A 241 -7.94 42.94 16.82
N ALA A 242 -8.84 41.98 16.55
CA ALA A 242 -9.75 41.45 17.55
C ALA A 242 -9.09 40.41 18.48
N ILE A 243 -7.93 39.87 18.09
CA ILE A 243 -7.15 38.92 18.88
C ILE A 243 -6.17 39.72 19.73
N GLN A 244 -6.43 39.79 21.03
CA GLN A 244 -5.60 40.58 21.94
C GLN A 244 -4.49 39.76 22.57
N HIS A 245 -4.75 38.49 22.93
CA HIS A 245 -3.75 37.64 23.60
C HIS A 245 -3.75 36.22 23.04
N ALA A 246 -2.58 35.71 22.68
CA ALA A 246 -2.40 34.34 22.22
C ALA A 246 -1.40 33.56 23.08
N LEU A 247 -1.72 32.31 23.40
CA LEU A 247 -0.86 31.36 24.11
C LEU A 247 -0.41 30.27 23.13
N ILE A 248 0.90 30.05 23.05
CA ILE A 248 1.50 28.95 22.28
C ILE A 248 2.34 28.10 23.23
N THR A 249 2.07 26.81 23.33
CA THR A 249 2.88 25.88 24.14
C THR A 249 3.86 25.08 23.29
N ASP A 250 4.73 24.29 23.93
CA ASP A 250 5.67 23.38 23.25
C ASP A 250 6.55 24.09 22.20
N VAL A 251 6.94 25.35 22.45
CA VAL A 251 7.69 26.17 21.49
C VAL A 251 9.15 25.73 21.28
N HIS A 252 9.60 24.73 22.05
CA HIS A 252 10.87 24.04 21.84
C HIS A 252 10.81 23.06 20.66
N THR A 253 9.61 22.66 20.24
CA THR A 253 9.38 21.82 19.06
C THR A 253 9.35 22.66 17.79
N THR A 254 9.71 22.09 16.63
CA THR A 254 9.65 22.80 15.33
C THR A 254 8.25 23.36 15.06
N THR A 255 7.20 22.59 15.35
CA THR A 255 5.80 23.00 15.13
C THR A 255 5.41 24.18 16.01
N GLY A 256 5.62 24.08 17.33
CA GLY A 256 5.28 25.16 18.26
C GLY A 256 6.09 26.43 17.99
N HIS A 257 7.37 26.27 17.66
CA HIS A 257 8.26 27.37 17.29
C HIS A 257 7.78 28.11 16.04
N ALA A 258 7.44 27.37 14.98
CA ALA A 258 6.91 27.92 13.73
C ALA A 258 5.59 28.68 13.93
N ILE A 259 4.68 28.14 14.74
CA ILE A 259 3.41 28.80 15.09
C ILE A 259 3.68 30.13 15.80
N ALA A 260 4.54 30.13 16.82
CA ALA A 260 4.86 31.32 17.60
C ALA A 260 5.50 32.40 16.71
N ARG A 261 6.41 32.03 15.79
CA ARG A 261 6.99 32.97 14.82
C ARG A 261 5.95 33.55 13.88
N LEU A 262 5.05 32.73 13.32
CA LEU A 262 3.95 33.21 12.48
C LEU A 262 3.10 34.26 13.23
N PHE A 263 2.73 33.97 14.46
CA PHE A 263 1.89 34.86 15.27
C PHE A 263 2.62 36.16 15.63
N ASN A 264 3.93 36.10 15.91
CA ASN A 264 4.76 37.29 16.10
C ASN A 264 4.81 38.15 14.83
N GLN A 265 4.97 37.55 13.64
CA GLN A 265 4.95 38.26 12.36
C GLN A 265 3.60 38.91 12.04
N LEU A 266 2.49 38.31 12.50
CA LEU A 266 1.16 38.90 12.43
C LEU A 266 0.96 40.06 13.42
N GLY A 267 1.92 40.35 14.29
CA GLY A 267 1.87 41.41 15.29
C GLY A 267 0.96 41.09 16.49
N LEU A 268 0.70 39.81 16.74
CA LEU A 268 -0.14 39.37 17.86
C LEU A 268 0.63 39.38 19.18
N ASP A 269 -0.08 39.67 20.27
CA ASP A 269 0.51 39.62 21.60
C ASP A 269 0.62 38.16 22.08
N ILE A 270 1.80 37.57 21.91
CA ILE A 270 2.02 36.16 22.25
C ILE A 270 2.63 35.97 23.65
N PHE A 271 2.23 34.88 24.31
CA PHE A 271 2.91 34.29 25.44
C PHE A 271 3.25 32.84 25.09
N CYS A 272 4.49 32.43 25.34
CA CYS A 272 5.03 31.16 24.90
C CYS A 272 5.43 30.29 26.10
N ILE A 273 5.10 29.01 26.04
CA ILE A 273 5.52 28.00 27.01
C ILE A 273 6.37 26.97 26.29
N GLY A 274 7.53 26.62 26.86
CA GLY A 274 8.45 25.65 26.25
C GLY A 274 9.33 24.96 27.29
N GLU A 275 10.39 24.32 26.81
CA GLU A 275 11.43 23.69 27.62
C GLU A 275 12.79 24.21 27.19
N GLY A 276 13.81 24.12 28.05
CA GLY A 276 15.17 24.60 27.76
C GLY A 276 15.42 26.02 28.28
N ASP A 277 16.23 26.80 27.56
CA ASP A 277 16.61 28.16 27.95
C ASP A 277 15.61 29.20 27.42
N ALA A 278 15.03 30.00 28.33
CA ALA A 278 14.03 31.00 27.97
C ALA A 278 14.60 32.16 27.15
N ALA A 279 15.86 32.55 27.35
CA ALA A 279 16.49 33.62 26.60
C ALA A 279 16.80 33.18 25.17
N GLU A 280 17.31 31.96 24.97
CA GLU A 280 17.56 31.38 23.65
C GLU A 280 16.26 31.21 22.84
N LEU A 281 15.19 30.72 23.49
CA LEU A 281 13.88 30.63 22.86
C LEU A 281 13.30 32.00 22.50
N ALA A 282 13.42 32.99 23.39
CA ALA A 282 12.92 34.32 23.13
C ALA A 282 13.66 35.01 21.98
N GLU A 283 14.99 34.86 21.93
CA GLU A 283 15.83 35.38 20.84
C GLU A 283 15.45 34.76 19.49
N SER A 284 15.36 33.43 19.43
CA SER A 284 15.00 32.72 18.19
C SER A 284 13.57 33.01 17.70
N LEU A 285 12.64 33.28 18.62
CA LEU A 285 11.27 33.69 18.29
C LEU A 285 11.15 35.18 17.94
N GLY A 286 12.16 36.00 18.26
CA GLY A 286 12.13 37.45 18.10
C GLY A 286 11.14 38.15 19.03
N ILE A 287 11.00 37.66 20.27
CA ILE A 287 10.10 38.22 21.30
C ILE A 287 10.85 38.55 22.59
N PRO A 288 10.31 39.41 23.47
CA PRO A 288 10.94 39.70 24.76
C PRO A 288 10.99 38.46 25.66
N VAL A 289 12.09 38.27 26.40
CA VAL A 289 12.28 37.13 27.33
C VAL A 289 11.12 36.97 28.32
N GLY A 290 10.52 38.08 28.78
CA GLY A 290 9.35 38.05 29.67
C GLY A 290 8.05 37.50 29.04
N ARG A 291 8.08 37.14 27.75
CA ARG A 291 6.99 36.47 27.02
C ARG A 291 7.20 34.97 26.87
N VAL A 292 8.29 34.42 27.39
CA VAL A 292 8.58 32.98 27.36
C VAL A 292 8.64 32.44 28.79
N SER A 293 8.04 31.28 29.03
CA SER A 293 8.17 30.55 30.29
C SER A 293 8.56 29.11 30.05
N VAL A 294 9.64 28.68 30.70
CA VAL A 294 10.19 27.30 30.64
C VAL A 294 10.16 26.60 31.99
N ALA A 295 9.54 27.23 33.00
CA ALA A 295 9.48 26.70 34.34
C ALA A 295 8.40 25.63 34.49
N SER A 296 8.57 24.71 35.45
CA SER A 296 7.55 23.69 35.75
C SER A 296 6.19 24.27 36.17
N ASN A 297 6.15 25.54 36.58
CA ASN A 297 4.93 26.29 36.87
C ASN A 297 4.49 27.23 35.74
N ALA A 298 4.95 27.04 34.50
CA ALA A 298 4.67 27.94 33.37
C ALA A 298 3.17 28.14 33.10
N LEU A 299 2.37 27.08 33.20
CA LEU A 299 0.90 27.17 33.05
C LEU A 299 0.26 28.02 34.16
N TRP A 300 0.81 27.97 35.38
CA TRP A 300 0.37 28.83 36.47
C TRP A 300 0.73 30.29 36.20
N VAL A 301 1.94 30.57 35.68
CA VAL A 301 2.34 31.92 35.26
C VAL A 301 1.42 32.45 34.16
N ALA A 302 1.10 31.62 33.16
CA ALA A 302 0.18 31.99 32.08
C ALA A 302 -1.21 32.38 32.61
N ARG A 303 -1.71 31.64 33.61
CA ARG A 303 -3.00 31.90 34.28
C ARG A 303 -3.07 33.22 35.02
N GLN A 304 -1.97 33.66 35.62
CA GLN A 304 -1.92 34.93 36.36
C GLN A 304 -1.85 36.16 35.44
N ARG A 305 -1.54 35.94 34.15
CA ARG A 305 -1.31 37.01 33.20
C ARG A 305 -2.61 37.57 32.63
N CYS A 306 -3.38 36.71 31.96
CA CYS A 306 -4.64 37.05 31.29
C CYS A 306 -5.38 35.77 30.86
N LEU A 307 -6.62 35.94 30.39
CA LEU A 307 -7.27 34.95 29.55
C LEU A 307 -6.80 35.15 28.10
N TYR A 308 -6.78 34.08 27.32
CA TYR A 308 -6.28 34.08 25.95
C TYR A 308 -7.41 33.91 24.94
N ASP A 309 -7.40 34.73 23.88
CA ASP A 309 -8.34 34.63 22.76
C ASP A 309 -8.00 33.45 21.87
N VAL A 310 -6.71 33.11 21.77
CA VAL A 310 -6.21 32.00 20.97
C VAL A 310 -5.23 31.17 21.78
N ILE A 311 -5.42 29.86 21.81
CA ILE A 311 -4.53 28.91 22.44
C ILE A 311 -4.21 27.80 21.46
N LEU A 312 -2.94 27.67 21.11
CA LEU A 312 -2.43 26.56 20.32
C LEU A 312 -1.48 25.76 21.20
N SER A 313 -1.74 24.46 21.36
CA SER A 313 -0.97 23.62 22.27
C SER A 313 -0.63 22.23 21.70
N GLY A 314 0.59 21.77 21.99
CA GLY A 314 1.06 20.42 21.72
C GLY A 314 0.80 19.45 22.87
N ALA A 315 0.15 19.90 23.94
CA ALA A 315 -0.10 19.09 25.13
C ALA A 315 -0.89 17.82 24.81
N GLN A 316 -0.38 16.68 25.28
CA GLN A 316 -1.01 15.37 25.13
C GLN A 316 -1.52 14.80 26.46
N SER A 317 -0.93 15.25 27.58
CA SER A 317 -1.32 14.74 28.89
C SER A 317 -2.70 15.28 29.29
N LYS A 318 -3.57 14.42 29.85
CA LYS A 318 -4.89 14.85 30.33
C LYS A 318 -4.83 16.02 31.32
N PRO A 319 -3.89 16.05 32.29
CA PRO A 319 -3.74 17.19 33.19
C PRO A 319 -3.41 18.49 32.45
N ASP A 320 -2.47 18.47 31.52
CA ASP A 320 -2.05 19.68 30.80
C ASP A 320 -3.16 20.18 29.88
N VAL A 321 -3.84 19.27 29.15
CA VAL A 321 -5.00 19.61 28.33
C VAL A 321 -6.09 20.28 29.16
N GLN A 322 -6.38 19.76 30.36
CA GLN A 322 -7.39 20.34 31.24
C GLN A 322 -6.98 21.71 31.78
N LEU A 323 -5.70 21.90 32.13
CA LEU A 323 -5.18 23.18 32.59
C LEU A 323 -5.19 24.23 31.47
N VAL A 324 -4.68 23.88 30.30
CA VAL A 324 -4.63 24.75 29.11
C VAL A 324 -6.04 25.18 28.70
N THR A 325 -7.01 24.27 28.74
CA THR A 325 -8.42 24.58 28.42
C THR A 325 -9.00 25.66 29.35
N GLN A 326 -8.57 25.73 30.61
CA GLN A 326 -9.04 26.74 31.57
C GLN A 326 -8.44 28.14 31.34
N LEU A 327 -7.40 28.27 30.52
CA LEU A 327 -6.75 29.55 30.23
C LEU A 327 -7.44 30.31 29.09
N GLY A 328 -8.29 29.63 28.32
CA GLY A 328 -8.96 30.20 27.15
C GLY A 328 -10.19 31.02 27.51
N MET A 329 -10.46 32.04 26.71
CA MET A 329 -11.75 32.72 26.71
C MET A 329 -12.88 31.75 26.29
N PRO A 330 -14.13 31.90 26.80
CA PRO A 330 -15.24 31.00 26.43
C PRO A 330 -15.58 30.93 24.94
N GLN A 331 -15.26 31.99 24.18
CA GLN A 331 -15.43 32.08 22.72
C GLN A 331 -14.08 32.15 21.98
N GLY A 332 -13.00 31.81 22.69
CA GLY A 332 -11.65 31.79 22.12
C GLY A 332 -11.40 30.58 21.25
N ILE A 333 -10.37 30.67 20.42
CA ILE A 333 -9.87 29.57 19.61
C ILE A 333 -8.98 28.70 20.49
N LEU A 334 -9.31 27.42 20.63
CA LEU A 334 -8.49 26.44 21.33
C LEU A 334 -8.21 25.26 20.38
N HIS A 335 -6.94 25.02 20.09
CA HIS A 335 -6.52 23.95 19.19
C HIS A 335 -5.35 23.15 19.77
N PHE A 336 -5.51 21.82 19.80
CA PHE A 336 -4.49 20.88 20.24
C PHE A 336 -3.97 20.09 19.04
N TRP A 337 -2.83 20.47 18.47
CA TRP A 337 -2.39 19.91 17.18
C TRP A 337 -1.90 18.46 17.26
N ASN A 338 -1.60 17.98 18.48
CA ASN A 338 -1.21 16.60 18.74
C ASN A 338 -2.40 15.68 19.11
N SER A 339 -3.61 16.24 19.31
CA SER A 339 -4.81 15.50 19.70
C SER A 339 -5.37 14.69 18.54
N ASP A 340 -5.81 13.44 18.79
CA ASP A 340 -6.41 12.54 17.80
C ASP A 340 -7.60 13.15 17.04
N SER A 341 -8.30 14.13 17.62
CA SER A 341 -9.48 14.75 17.01
C SER A 341 -9.17 15.97 16.14
N GLN A 342 -7.94 16.49 16.17
CA GLN A 342 -7.56 17.76 15.55
C GLN A 342 -6.23 17.66 14.78
N ARG A 343 -5.80 16.45 14.39
CA ARG A 343 -4.54 16.25 13.68
C ARG A 343 -4.59 16.84 12.27
N LEU A 344 -3.48 17.41 11.84
CA LEU A 344 -3.30 17.85 10.45
C LEU A 344 -3.47 16.69 9.46
N SER A 345 -3.10 15.46 9.84
CA SER A 345 -3.31 14.24 9.06
C SER A 345 -4.78 14.03 8.64
N ASP A 346 -5.73 14.34 9.53
CA ASP A 346 -7.16 14.19 9.22
C ASP A 346 -7.64 15.28 8.26
N VAL A 347 -7.09 16.49 8.40
CA VAL A 347 -7.37 17.60 7.48
C VAL A 347 -6.81 17.29 6.09
N LEU A 348 -5.58 16.80 5.99
CA LEU A 348 -4.97 16.37 4.72
C LEU A 348 -5.81 15.33 3.98
N LYS A 349 -6.40 14.37 4.71
CA LYS A 349 -7.28 13.33 4.13
C LYS A 349 -8.63 13.87 3.69
N ARG A 350 -9.18 14.84 4.43
CA ARG A 350 -10.54 15.38 4.17
C ARG A 350 -10.55 16.50 3.14
N ASP A 351 -9.60 17.42 3.25
CA ASP A 351 -9.52 18.65 2.48
C ASP A 351 -8.05 19.07 2.32
N PRO A 352 -7.32 18.51 1.36
CA PRO A 352 -5.93 18.90 1.13
C PRO A 352 -5.80 20.32 0.53
N TRP A 353 -6.88 20.86 -0.07
CA TRP A 353 -6.88 22.20 -0.65
C TRP A 353 -6.80 23.29 0.42
N ILE A 354 -7.51 23.14 1.55
CA ILE A 354 -7.39 24.11 2.65
C ILE A 354 -5.98 24.12 3.24
N VAL A 355 -5.27 22.99 3.21
CA VAL A 355 -3.87 22.89 3.65
C VAL A 355 -2.94 23.66 2.71
N ALA A 356 -3.07 23.45 1.41
CA ALA A 356 -2.30 24.20 0.41
C ALA A 356 -2.59 25.71 0.51
N HIS A 357 -3.86 26.10 0.63
CA HIS A 357 -4.23 27.50 0.78
C HIS A 357 -3.70 28.12 2.08
N ALA A 358 -3.76 27.39 3.20
CA ALA A 358 -3.18 27.82 4.47
C ALA A 358 -1.67 28.02 4.37
N LEU A 359 -0.96 27.12 3.67
CA LEU A 359 0.48 27.21 3.43
C LEU A 359 0.80 28.43 2.55
N GLU A 360 0.07 28.61 1.45
CA GLU A 360 0.23 29.75 0.54
C GLU A 360 0.11 31.08 1.27
N VAL A 361 -0.97 31.25 2.06
CA VAL A 361 -1.20 32.48 2.83
C VAL A 361 -0.13 32.67 3.91
N ALA A 362 0.25 31.61 4.62
CA ALA A 362 1.28 31.71 5.65
C ALA A 362 2.64 32.12 5.07
N LEU A 363 3.04 31.59 3.90
CA LEU A 363 4.27 31.98 3.23
C LEU A 363 4.29 33.45 2.81
N GLN A 364 3.13 34.03 2.47
CA GLN A 364 3.01 35.46 2.12
C GLN A 364 3.18 36.40 3.33
N VAL A 365 2.89 35.91 4.54
CA VAL A 365 3.05 36.67 5.79
C VAL A 365 4.52 36.74 6.21
N LEU A 366 5.32 35.74 5.86
CA LEU A 366 6.71 35.66 6.31
C LEU A 366 7.59 36.71 5.59
N PRO A 367 8.57 37.28 6.29
CA PRO A 367 9.53 38.20 5.68
C PRO A 367 10.44 37.46 4.69
N ALA A 368 10.99 38.18 3.72
CA ALA A 368 11.79 37.58 2.65
C ALA A 368 13.09 36.92 3.12
N ASP A 369 13.61 37.34 4.28
CA ASP A 369 14.80 36.82 4.95
C ASP A 369 14.47 35.79 6.05
N PHE A 370 13.24 35.29 6.09
CA PHE A 370 12.84 34.26 7.03
C PHE A 370 13.66 32.98 6.85
N VAL A 371 14.32 32.56 7.94
CA VAL A 371 15.04 31.28 8.02
C VAL A 371 14.49 30.50 9.20
N SER A 372 14.10 29.25 8.98
CA SER A 372 13.68 28.32 10.02
C SER A 372 14.80 28.01 11.00
N HIS A 373 14.44 27.79 12.27
CA HIS A 373 15.39 27.41 13.31
C HIS A 373 16.03 26.03 13.01
N VAL A 374 15.26 25.15 12.38
CA VAL A 374 15.71 23.84 11.90
C VAL A 374 15.92 23.92 10.39
N LYS A 375 17.01 23.33 9.89
CA LYS A 375 17.27 23.26 8.45
C LYS A 375 16.44 22.17 7.79
N ALA A 376 15.95 22.44 6.59
CA ALA A 376 15.44 21.40 5.71
C ALA A 376 16.55 20.40 5.35
N VAL A 377 16.18 19.14 5.12
CA VAL A 377 17.10 18.07 4.73
C VAL A 377 17.09 17.96 3.21
N SER A 378 18.26 17.98 2.58
CA SER A 378 18.37 17.79 1.14
C SER A 378 18.01 16.34 0.77
N ILE A 379 17.57 16.09 -0.46
CA ILE A 379 17.25 14.72 -0.89
C ILE A 379 18.47 13.80 -0.88
N GLU A 380 19.67 14.35 -1.06
CA GLU A 380 20.95 13.64 -1.00
C GLU A 380 21.25 13.16 0.42
N ASP A 381 21.06 14.03 1.42
CA ASP A 381 21.23 13.70 2.84
C ASP A 381 20.08 12.83 3.37
N ALA A 382 18.90 12.89 2.74
CA ALA A 382 17.73 12.12 3.11
C ALA A 382 17.76 10.67 2.57
N ALA A 383 18.65 10.35 1.62
CA ALA A 383 18.80 9.01 1.09
C ALA A 383 19.24 8.04 2.21
N PRO A 384 18.52 6.92 2.44
CA PRO A 384 18.77 6.10 3.63
C PRO A 384 20.00 5.20 3.49
N VAL A 385 20.45 4.92 2.26
CA VAL A 385 21.58 4.04 1.97
C VAL A 385 22.47 4.60 0.86
N PRO A 386 23.77 4.28 0.82
CA PRO A 386 24.65 4.67 -0.29
C PRO A 386 24.23 4.03 -1.60
N SER A 387 24.47 4.73 -2.72
CA SER A 387 24.28 4.15 -4.06
C SER A 387 25.14 2.89 -4.24
N GLY A 388 24.57 1.88 -4.89
CA GLY A 388 25.16 0.55 -5.07
C GLY A 388 24.78 -0.48 -4.00
N THR A 389 24.17 -0.05 -2.88
CA THR A 389 23.67 -0.97 -1.85
C THR A 389 22.54 -1.83 -2.41
N PRO A 390 22.51 -3.17 -2.21
CA PRO A 390 21.38 -4.01 -2.62
C PRO A 390 20.10 -3.57 -1.89
N VAL A 391 19.05 -3.31 -2.65
CA VAL A 391 17.73 -2.90 -2.14
C VAL A 391 16.63 -3.67 -2.86
N SER A 392 15.48 -3.81 -2.20
CA SER A 392 14.29 -4.37 -2.84
C SER A 392 13.86 -3.51 -4.02
N ASP A 393 13.55 -4.15 -5.15
CA ASP A 393 13.03 -3.54 -6.36
C ASP A 393 11.56 -3.91 -6.53
N GLU A 394 10.69 -3.03 -6.05
CA GLU A 394 9.24 -3.07 -6.22
C GLU A 394 8.80 -2.24 -7.43
N GLY A 395 9.63 -2.23 -8.48
CA GLY A 395 9.28 -1.69 -9.79
C GLY A 395 8.00 -2.29 -10.37
N PRO A 396 7.52 -1.77 -11.51
CA PRO A 396 6.26 -2.21 -12.09
C PRO A 396 6.38 -3.69 -12.48
N LEU A 397 5.50 -4.52 -11.92
CA LEU A 397 5.48 -5.97 -12.15
C LEU A 397 5.28 -6.32 -13.64
N PHE A 398 4.62 -5.43 -14.37
CA PHE A 398 4.29 -5.60 -15.77
C PHE A 398 5.02 -4.59 -16.66
N ASP A 399 5.63 -5.08 -17.75
CA ASP A 399 6.25 -4.26 -18.78
C ASP A 399 5.15 -3.63 -19.66
N PRO A 400 5.06 -2.30 -19.73
CA PRO A 400 4.03 -1.61 -20.52
C PRO A 400 4.11 -1.89 -22.03
N ARG A 401 5.23 -2.46 -22.50
CA ARG A 401 5.46 -2.80 -23.92
C ARG A 401 5.03 -4.22 -24.28
N LYS A 402 4.47 -4.99 -23.34
CA LYS A 402 4.02 -6.37 -23.56
C LYS A 402 2.51 -6.49 -23.45
N THR A 403 1.95 -7.52 -24.11
CA THR A 403 0.53 -7.89 -24.00
C THR A 403 0.33 -8.98 -22.96
N TYR A 404 -0.72 -8.84 -22.17
CA TYR A 404 -1.10 -9.79 -21.14
C TYR A 404 -2.45 -10.42 -21.43
N LEU A 405 -2.47 -11.75 -21.52
CA LEU A 405 -3.65 -12.52 -21.91
C LEU A 405 -4.30 -13.16 -20.69
N LEU A 406 -5.56 -12.80 -20.40
CA LEU A 406 -6.36 -13.40 -19.34
C LEU A 406 -7.42 -14.28 -19.98
N ILE A 407 -7.16 -15.59 -19.98
CA ILE A 407 -8.07 -16.59 -20.50
C ILE A 407 -9.28 -16.73 -19.56
N GLY A 408 -10.49 -16.65 -20.12
CA GLY A 408 -11.69 -16.62 -19.28
C GLY A 408 -11.80 -15.35 -18.41
N GLY A 409 -10.98 -14.33 -18.68
CA GLY A 409 -10.86 -13.11 -17.89
C GLY A 409 -12.08 -12.17 -17.95
N ILE A 410 -13.01 -12.38 -18.90
CA ILE A 410 -14.26 -11.59 -18.97
C ILE A 410 -15.27 -12.11 -17.94
N GLY A 411 -14.94 -11.89 -16.66
CA GLY A 411 -15.72 -12.29 -15.48
C GLY A 411 -15.34 -11.47 -14.25
N GLY A 412 -15.86 -11.86 -13.08
CA GLY A 412 -15.73 -11.04 -11.86
C GLY A 412 -14.29 -10.83 -11.42
N MET A 413 -13.53 -11.92 -11.32
CA MET A 413 -12.14 -11.88 -10.89
C MET A 413 -11.21 -11.36 -11.98
N GLY A 414 -11.39 -11.78 -13.24
CA GLY A 414 -10.52 -11.38 -14.33
C GLY A 414 -10.53 -9.87 -14.62
N VAL A 415 -11.68 -9.19 -14.46
CA VAL A 415 -11.73 -7.72 -14.59
C VAL A 415 -11.03 -7.01 -13.44
N GLN A 416 -11.13 -7.53 -12.21
CA GLN A 416 -10.36 -6.98 -11.08
C GLN A 416 -8.87 -7.24 -11.24
N MET A 417 -8.49 -8.41 -11.75
CA MET A 417 -7.11 -8.72 -12.09
C MET A 417 -6.59 -7.78 -13.18
N ALA A 418 -7.37 -7.51 -14.22
CA ALA A 418 -7.00 -6.53 -15.25
C ALA A 418 -6.73 -5.13 -14.67
N ARG A 419 -7.56 -4.69 -13.73
CA ARG A 419 -7.34 -3.42 -13.02
C ARG A 419 -6.05 -3.45 -12.20
N TRP A 420 -5.83 -4.49 -11.42
CA TRP A 420 -4.61 -4.65 -10.64
C TRP A 420 -3.37 -4.70 -11.55
N MET A 421 -3.44 -5.39 -12.68
CA MET A 421 -2.36 -5.45 -13.67
C MET A 421 -2.06 -4.07 -14.26
N TYR A 422 -3.09 -3.29 -14.59
CA TYR A 422 -2.92 -1.91 -15.04
C TYR A 422 -2.23 -1.04 -13.97
N GLU A 423 -2.67 -1.14 -12.72
CA GLU A 423 -2.07 -0.45 -11.57
C GLU A 423 -0.59 -0.85 -11.36
N ASN A 424 -0.21 -2.07 -11.75
CA ASN A 424 1.15 -2.60 -11.66
C ASN A 424 1.94 -2.52 -12.99
N GLY A 425 1.52 -1.66 -13.93
CA GLY A 425 2.31 -1.30 -15.12
C GLY A 425 1.84 -1.89 -16.45
N ALA A 426 0.85 -2.77 -16.46
CA ALA A 426 0.33 -3.31 -17.71
C ALA A 426 -0.39 -2.22 -18.52
N ARG A 427 -0.12 -2.14 -19.82
CA ARG A 427 -0.75 -1.19 -20.75
C ARG A 427 -1.40 -1.85 -21.95
N ASP A 428 -1.33 -3.17 -22.04
CA ASP A 428 -1.96 -3.95 -23.09
C ASP A 428 -2.50 -5.25 -22.50
N ILE A 429 -3.83 -5.34 -22.39
CA ILE A 429 -4.53 -6.42 -21.71
C ILE A 429 -5.60 -6.99 -22.65
N VAL A 430 -5.58 -8.30 -22.82
CA VAL A 430 -6.56 -9.06 -23.60
C VAL A 430 -7.33 -9.95 -22.65
N LEU A 431 -8.63 -9.72 -22.52
CA LEU A 431 -9.52 -10.62 -21.77
C LEU A 431 -10.28 -11.48 -22.77
N THR A 432 -10.34 -12.79 -22.54
CA THR A 432 -11.14 -13.68 -23.38
C THR A 432 -12.34 -14.26 -22.62
N SER A 433 -13.39 -14.59 -23.36
CA SER A 433 -14.38 -15.57 -22.93
C SER A 433 -15.11 -16.11 -24.14
N ARG A 434 -15.79 -17.27 -24.01
CA ARG A 434 -16.60 -17.87 -25.08
C ARG A 434 -17.65 -16.95 -25.70
N ARG A 435 -18.07 -15.88 -25.00
CA ARG A 435 -19.14 -14.96 -25.44
C ARG A 435 -18.72 -13.49 -25.46
N GLY A 436 -17.42 -13.20 -25.28
CA GLY A 436 -16.92 -11.83 -25.20
C GLY A 436 -17.64 -11.01 -24.12
N ARG A 437 -17.97 -9.75 -24.45
CA ARG A 437 -18.59 -8.76 -23.54
C ARG A 437 -19.93 -9.19 -22.96
N GLU A 438 -20.68 -10.06 -23.65
CA GLU A 438 -21.99 -10.54 -23.19
C GLU A 438 -21.91 -11.37 -21.91
N THR A 439 -20.74 -11.94 -21.60
CA THR A 439 -20.52 -12.69 -20.35
C THR A 439 -20.79 -11.84 -19.09
N LEU A 440 -20.41 -10.56 -19.10
CA LEU A 440 -20.61 -9.66 -17.95
C LEU A 440 -22.04 -9.13 -17.84
N ARG A 441 -22.74 -8.97 -18.98
CA ARG A 441 -24.15 -8.53 -18.99
C ARG A 441 -25.07 -9.59 -18.40
N ARG A 442 -24.83 -10.86 -18.73
CA ARG A 442 -25.67 -11.98 -18.27
C ARG A 442 -25.48 -12.34 -16.81
N THR A 443 -24.28 -12.17 -16.28
CA THR A 443 -23.95 -12.54 -14.89
C THR A 443 -24.39 -11.49 -13.86
N GLY A 444 -24.92 -10.34 -14.30
CA GLY A 444 -25.42 -9.29 -13.39
C GLY A 444 -24.34 -8.64 -12.53
N GLN A 445 -23.07 -8.72 -12.93
CA GLN A 445 -21.93 -8.26 -12.13
C GLN A 445 -21.69 -6.75 -12.30
N THR A 446 -22.53 -5.95 -11.65
CA THR A 446 -22.49 -4.48 -11.71
C THR A 446 -21.13 -3.90 -11.33
N ALA A 447 -20.44 -4.47 -10.33
CA ALA A 447 -19.11 -4.00 -9.92
C ALA A 447 -18.06 -4.20 -11.03
N SER A 448 -18.01 -5.38 -11.65
CA SER A 448 -17.11 -5.68 -12.76
C SER A 448 -17.38 -4.80 -13.97
N LEU A 449 -18.65 -4.51 -14.27
CA LEU A 449 -19.01 -3.58 -15.35
C LEU A 449 -18.53 -2.14 -15.08
N ARG A 450 -18.56 -1.69 -13.83
CA ARG A 450 -18.02 -0.37 -13.44
C ARG A 450 -16.50 -0.33 -13.60
N THR A 451 -15.80 -1.35 -13.11
CA THR A 451 -14.34 -1.46 -13.28
C THR A 451 -13.97 -1.51 -14.76
N LEU A 452 -14.69 -2.29 -15.56
CA LEU A 452 -14.44 -2.37 -17.00
C LEU A 452 -14.62 -1.02 -17.69
N ARG A 453 -15.71 -0.29 -17.40
CA ARG A 453 -15.93 1.07 -17.94
C ARG A 453 -14.86 2.06 -17.49
N TYR A 454 -14.32 1.91 -16.28
CA TYR A 454 -13.19 2.70 -15.84
C TYR A 454 -11.96 2.40 -16.69
N LEU A 455 -11.61 1.12 -16.87
CA LEU A 455 -10.46 0.70 -17.66
C LEU A 455 -10.56 1.15 -19.13
N GLU A 456 -11.74 1.04 -19.74
CA GLU A 456 -12.01 1.49 -21.12
C GLU A 456 -11.86 3.00 -21.34
N ARG A 457 -11.83 3.80 -20.27
CA ARG A 457 -11.66 5.26 -20.35
C ARG A 457 -10.22 5.71 -20.16
N LEU A 458 -9.32 4.79 -19.80
CA LEU A 458 -7.92 5.12 -19.57
C LEU A 458 -7.23 5.28 -20.93
N PRO A 459 -6.68 6.47 -21.23
CA PRO A 459 -6.14 6.78 -22.56
C PRO A 459 -4.84 6.02 -22.87
N ASP A 460 -4.16 5.51 -21.85
CA ASP A 460 -2.90 4.78 -21.96
C ASP A 460 -3.07 3.24 -21.92
N LEU A 461 -4.29 2.74 -21.74
CA LEU A 461 -4.58 1.30 -21.69
C LEU A 461 -5.20 0.81 -23.01
N SER A 462 -4.51 -0.13 -23.67
CA SER A 462 -5.11 -0.97 -24.71
C SER A 462 -5.82 -2.16 -24.03
N LEU A 463 -7.15 -2.17 -24.08
CA LEU A 463 -7.98 -3.24 -23.52
C LEU A 463 -8.85 -3.87 -24.60
N SER A 464 -8.68 -5.18 -24.82
CA SER A 464 -9.49 -5.97 -25.76
C SER A 464 -10.31 -7.04 -25.05
N LEU A 465 -11.50 -7.31 -25.58
CA LEU A 465 -12.50 -8.23 -25.00
C LEU A 465 -12.91 -9.24 -26.07
N GLU A 466 -12.18 -10.35 -26.13
CA GLU A 466 -12.23 -11.28 -27.25
C GLU A 466 -13.18 -12.45 -26.99
N ALA A 467 -14.00 -12.76 -27.99
CA ALA A 467 -14.94 -13.87 -27.95
C ALA A 467 -14.26 -15.17 -28.42
N VAL A 468 -13.36 -15.72 -27.61
CA VAL A 468 -12.56 -16.90 -27.95
C VAL A 468 -12.75 -18.00 -26.91
N ASP A 469 -13.00 -19.22 -27.39
CA ASP A 469 -12.95 -20.42 -26.56
C ASP A 469 -11.51 -20.93 -26.52
N ALA A 470 -10.90 -20.97 -25.32
CA ALA A 470 -9.54 -21.47 -25.16
C ALA A 470 -9.40 -22.97 -25.45
N GLY A 471 -10.51 -23.72 -25.47
CA GLY A 471 -10.53 -25.10 -25.94
C GLY A 471 -10.42 -25.24 -27.46
N ASP A 472 -10.66 -24.16 -28.21
CA ASP A 472 -10.51 -24.12 -29.67
C ASP A 472 -9.08 -23.67 -30.04
N HIS A 473 -8.30 -24.63 -30.54
CA HIS A 473 -6.92 -24.40 -30.92
C HIS A 473 -6.77 -23.39 -32.07
N GLU A 474 -7.65 -23.44 -33.09
CA GLU A 474 -7.55 -22.55 -34.24
C GLU A 474 -7.90 -21.12 -33.84
N ALA A 475 -9.01 -20.95 -33.11
CA ALA A 475 -9.43 -19.64 -32.61
C ALA A 475 -8.37 -19.02 -31.69
N THR A 476 -7.79 -19.81 -30.78
CA THR A 476 -6.73 -19.35 -29.87
C THR A 476 -5.45 -19.00 -30.63
N SER A 477 -5.07 -19.79 -31.64
CA SER A 477 -3.90 -19.50 -32.49
C SER A 477 -4.07 -18.19 -33.26
N ASN A 478 -5.27 -17.95 -33.81
CA ASN A 478 -5.58 -16.73 -34.54
C ASN A 478 -5.54 -15.51 -33.64
N LEU A 479 -6.07 -15.61 -32.41
CA LEU A 479 -5.97 -14.55 -31.40
C LEU A 479 -4.52 -14.21 -31.06
N VAL A 480 -3.69 -15.22 -30.79
CA VAL A 480 -2.28 -14.99 -30.43
C VAL A 480 -1.51 -14.33 -31.59
N LYS A 481 -1.80 -14.73 -32.84
CA LYS A 481 -1.20 -14.15 -34.04
C LYS A 481 -1.66 -12.71 -34.32
N SER A 482 -2.84 -12.30 -33.82
CA SER A 482 -3.33 -10.93 -34.01
C SER A 482 -2.74 -9.93 -33.01
N LEU A 483 -1.98 -10.38 -32.00
CA LEU A 483 -1.37 -9.49 -31.02
C LEU A 483 -0.14 -8.78 -31.61
N GLU A 484 -0.11 -7.45 -31.50
CA GLU A 484 0.96 -6.62 -32.06
C GLU A 484 2.23 -6.61 -31.19
N LYS A 485 2.06 -6.76 -29.86
CA LYS A 485 3.14 -6.73 -28.87
C LYS A 485 3.51 -8.14 -28.42
N PRO A 486 4.77 -8.37 -27.99
CA PRO A 486 5.16 -9.65 -27.43
C PRO A 486 4.35 -9.99 -26.17
N ILE A 487 4.00 -11.27 -26.01
CA ILE A 487 3.27 -11.75 -24.84
C ILE A 487 4.19 -11.68 -23.61
N GLY A 488 3.73 -10.96 -22.58
CA GLY A 488 4.42 -10.83 -21.29
C GLY A 488 3.93 -11.81 -20.23
N GLY A 489 2.73 -12.37 -20.41
CA GLY A 489 2.16 -13.36 -19.51
C GLY A 489 0.81 -13.87 -20.00
N VAL A 490 0.50 -15.11 -19.64
CA VAL A 490 -0.80 -15.76 -19.87
C VAL A 490 -1.34 -16.23 -18.52
N PHE A 491 -2.57 -15.86 -18.22
CA PHE A 491 -3.26 -16.18 -16.97
C PHE A 491 -4.48 -17.05 -17.31
N LEU A 492 -4.61 -18.20 -16.65
CA LEU A 492 -5.63 -19.22 -16.90
C LEU A 492 -6.63 -19.35 -15.75
#